data_AF-A0A9D1HKH7-F1
#
_entry.id   AF-A0A9D1HKH7-F1
#
_cell.length_a   1.000
_cell.length_b   1.000
_cell.length_c   1.000
_cell.angle_alpha   90.00
_cell.angle_beta   90.00
_cell.angle_gamma   90.00
#
_symmetry.space_group_name_H-M   'P 1'
#
loop_
_entity.id
_entity.type
_entity.pdbx_description
1 polymer ?
#
loop_
_entity_poly.entity_id
_entity_poly.type
_entity_poly.pdbx_seq_one_letter_code
_entity_poly.pdbx_strand_id
1 'polypeptide(L)' 'MRMCIRCKCDMIENYDVKVEGGAYGLKITKQGIFKDNLGKVHVAVCPDCGYLEFYLEDTKKIKE' A
#
# COMPACT_ATOMS: atom_id res chain seq x y z
N MET A 1 10.97 -0.85 8.07
CA MET A 1 11.81 0.03 7.27
C MET A 1 12.02 -0.59 5.90
N ARG A 2 11.23 -0.12 4.94
CA ARG A 2 11.32 -0.49 3.53
C ARG A 2 12.48 0.26 2.88
N MET A 3 13.16 -0.39 1.95
CA MET A 3 14.32 0.17 1.25
C MET A 3 13.98 0.39 -0.22
N CYS A 4 14.27 1.58 -0.73
CA CYS A 4 14.01 1.90 -2.12
C CYS A 4 14.84 1.01 -3.04
N ILE A 5 14.18 0.24 -3.90
CA ILE A 5 14.89 -0.67 -4.83
C ILE A 5 15.78 0.06 -5.83
N ARG A 6 15.50 1.35 -6.10
CA ARG A 6 16.24 2.22 -7.04
C ARG A 6 17.39 2.96 -6.35
N CYS A 7 17.13 3.64 -5.24
CA CYS A 7 18.10 4.51 -4.55
C CYS A 7 18.88 3.81 -3.43
N LYS A 8 18.42 2.64 -2.96
CA LYS A 8 18.98 1.92 -1.81
C LYS A 8 18.97 2.71 -0.50
N CYS A 9 18.08 3.70 -0.38
CA CYS A 9 17.84 4.48 0.84
C CYS A 9 16.59 3.97 1.58
N ASP A 10 16.46 4.36 2.84
CA ASP A 10 15.23 4.14 3.61
C ASP A 10 14.06 4.92 3.02
N MET A 11 12.88 4.30 3.03
CA MET A 11 11.64 4.88 2.56
C MET A 11 10.81 5.41 3.73
N ILE A 12 10.04 6.47 3.47
CA ILE A 12 9.10 7.03 4.45
C ILE A 12 7.79 6.24 4.35
N GLU A 13 7.40 5.59 5.45
CA GLU A 13 6.27 4.66 5.51
C GLU A 13 4.99 5.33 6.05
N ASN A 14 3.89 4.56 6.10
CA ASN A 14 2.61 4.90 6.72
C ASN A 14 1.81 6.04 6.07
N TYR A 15 2.08 6.36 4.80
CA TYR A 15 1.20 7.23 4.05
C TYR A 15 -0.10 6.52 3.66
N ASP A 16 -1.18 7.30 3.64
CA ASP A 16 -2.49 6.88 3.14
C ASP A 16 -2.58 7.06 1.63
N VAL A 17 -3.20 6.08 0.96
CA VAL A 17 -3.51 6.16 -0.48
C VAL A 17 -4.98 6.52 -0.64
N LYS A 18 -5.25 7.69 -1.21
CA LYS A 18 -6.60 8.21 -1.44
C LYS A 18 -6.75 8.66 -2.89
N VAL A 19 -7.98 8.63 -3.39
CA VAL A 19 -8.30 9.19 -4.71
C VAL A 19 -8.25 10.71 -4.60
N GLU A 20 -7.57 11.39 -5.52
CA GLU A 20 -7.52 12.86 -5.52
C GLU A 20 -8.93 13.46 -5.61
N GLY A 21 -9.20 14.47 -4.78
CA GLY A 21 -10.56 15.03 -4.62
C GLY A 21 -11.54 14.14 -3.85
N GLY A 22 -11.15 12.91 -3.49
CA GLY A 22 -11.93 11.98 -2.67
C GLY A 22 -11.23 11.64 -1.35
N ALA A 23 -12.00 11.51 -0.26
CA ALA A 23 -11.43 11.07 1.02
C ALA A 23 -11.32 9.54 1.16
N TYR A 24 -11.77 8.78 0.16
CA TYR A 24 -11.79 7.32 0.17
C TYR A 24 -10.51 6.71 -0.41
N GLY A 25 -10.12 5.56 0.16
CA GLY A 25 -8.92 4.82 -0.23
C GLY A 25 -9.18 3.66 -1.19
N LEU A 26 -8.15 2.85 -1.43
CA LEU A 26 -8.21 1.67 -2.30
C LEU A 26 -8.72 0.43 -1.53
N LYS A 27 -9.55 -0.37 -2.19
CA LYS A 27 -10.03 -1.67 -1.69
C LYS A 27 -9.27 -2.79 -2.41
N ILE A 28 -8.70 -3.74 -1.66
CA ILE A 28 -8.02 -4.91 -2.23
C ILE A 28 -8.87 -6.15 -2.00
N THR A 29 -9.30 -6.81 -3.07
CA THR A 29 -10.18 -7.98 -3.01
C THR A 29 -9.65 -9.12 -3.88
N LYS A 30 -9.92 -10.37 -3.47
CA LYS A 30 -9.82 -11.52 -4.39
C LYS A 30 -10.81 -11.32 -5.55
N GLN A 31 -10.50 -11.85 -6.73
CA GLN A 31 -11.43 -11.81 -7.87
C GLN A 31 -12.75 -12.52 -7.53
N GLY A 32 -13.87 -11.99 -8.03
CA GLY A 32 -15.23 -12.50 -7.81
C GLY A 32 -16.17 -11.49 -7.15
N ILE A 33 -17.43 -11.89 -6.99
CA ILE A 33 -18.48 -11.04 -6.41
C ILE A 33 -18.54 -11.28 -4.89
N PHE A 34 -18.73 -10.22 -4.10
CA PHE A 34 -18.84 -10.25 -2.63
C PHE A 34 -17.63 -10.85 -1.90
N LYS A 35 -16.41 -10.60 -2.38
CA LYS A 35 -15.20 -10.99 -1.66
C LYS A 35 -14.84 -9.96 -0.58
N ASP A 36 -14.35 -10.48 0.54
CA ASP A 36 -13.85 -9.67 1.65
C ASP A 36 -12.68 -8.78 1.22
N ASN A 37 -12.56 -7.64 1.89
CA ASN A 37 -11.42 -6.75 1.74
C ASN A 37 -10.22 -7.30 2.54
N LEU A 38 -9.04 -7.29 1.92
CA LEU A 38 -7.79 -7.65 2.55
C LEU A 38 -7.27 -6.59 3.52
N GLY A 39 -7.76 -5.35 3.45
CA GLY A 39 -7.44 -4.31 4.44
C GLY A 39 -7.28 -2.92 3.82
N LYS A 40 -6.69 -2.01 4.60
CA LYS A 40 -6.29 -0.67 4.15
C LYS A 40 -4.93 -0.76 3.46
N VAL A 41 -4.81 -0.13 2.29
CA VAL A 41 -3.53 -0.01 1.58
C VAL A 41 -2.74 1.15 2.15
N HIS A 42 -1.48 0.89 2.46
CA HIS A 42 -0.48 1.89 2.81
C HIS A 42 0.56 2.01 1.69
N VAL A 43 1.28 3.12 1.66
CA VAL A 43 2.39 3.33 0.74
C VAL A 43 3.63 3.81 1.48
N ALA A 44 4.77 3.25 1.10
CA ALA A 44 6.07 3.81 1.42
C ALA A 44 6.57 4.61 0.22
N VAL A 45 7.18 5.77 0.47
CA VAL A 45 7.65 6.68 -0.58
C VAL A 45 9.15 6.89 -0.43
N CYS A 46 9.89 6.73 -1.53
CA CYS A 46 11.29 7.11 -1.57
C CYS A 46 11.42 8.63 -1.57
N PRO A 47 12.12 9.24 -0.59
CA PRO A 47 12.27 10.70 -0.55
C PRO A 47 13.13 11.24 -1.70
N ASP A 48 14.00 10.41 -2.29
CA ASP A 48 14.95 10.87 -3.31
C ASP A 48 14.39 10.79 -4.74
N CYS A 49 13.61 9.74 -5.05
CA CYS A 49 13.14 9.49 -6.42
C CYS A 49 11.63 9.31 -6.56
N GLY A 50 10.86 9.38 -5.47
CA GLY A 50 9.41 9.24 -5.50
C GLY A 50 8.89 7.82 -5.81
N TYR A 51 9.76 6.81 -5.84
CA TYR A 51 9.30 5.42 -5.97
C TYR A 51 8.30 5.06 -4.86
N LEU A 52 7.19 4.43 -5.28
CA LEU A 52 6.10 4.02 -4.41
C LEU A 52 6.14 2.51 -4.19
N GLU A 53 6.04 2.07 -2.95
CA GLU A 53 5.84 0.68 -2.59
C GLU A 53 4.54 0.54 -1.78
N PHE A 54 3.51 -0.06 -2.40
CA PHE A 54 2.23 -0.32 -1.74
C PHE A 54 2.30 -1.60 -0.91
N TYR A 55 1.67 -1.59 0.25
CA TYR A 55 1.62 -2.75 1.14
C TYR A 55 0.36 -2.82 1.98
N LEU A 56 0.07 -4.02 2.47
CA LEU A 56 -0.89 -4.30 3.54
C LEU A 56 -0.11 -4.61 4.82
N GLU A 57 -0.51 -4.02 5.94
CA GLU A 57 0.13 -4.27 7.24
C GLU A 57 -0.26 -5.64 7.80
N ASP A 58 -1.55 -6.01 7.73
CA ASP A 58 -2.03 -7.33 8.13
C ASP A 58 -2.11 -8.28 6.92
N THR A 59 -1.31 -9.34 6.95
CA THR A 59 -1.28 -10.37 5.89
C THR A 59 -2.10 -11.60 6.22
N LYS A 60 -2.78 -11.67 7.37
CA LYS A 60 -3.51 -12.88 7.82
C LYS A 60 -4.53 -13.36 6.80
N LYS A 61 -5.25 -12.42 6.16
CA LYS A 61 -6.28 -12.70 5.14
C LYS A 61 -5.72 -13.12 3.77
N ILE A 62 -4.41 -13.01 3.54
CA ILE A 62 -3.78 -13.33 2.25
C ILE A 62 -3.52 -14.83 2.12
N LYS A 63 -3.14 -15.49 3.23
CA LYS A 63 -2.68 -16.89 3.24
C LYS A 63 -3.81 -17.93 3.41
N GLU A 64 -5.06 -17.55 3.15
CA GLU A 64 -6.20 -18.47 3.05
C GLU A 64 -6.24 -19.20 1.71
#